data_AF-D0W5A2-F1
#
_entry.id   AF-D0W5A2-F1
#
_cell.length_a   1.000
_cell.length_b   1.000
_cell.length_c   1.000
_cell.angle_alpha   90.00
_cell.angle_beta   90.00
_cell.angle_gamma   90.00
#
_symmetry.space_group_name_H-M   'P 1'
#
loop_
_entity.id
_entity.type
_entity.pdbx_description
1 polymer ?
#
loop_
_entity_poly.entity_id
_entity_poly.type
_entity_poly.pdbx_seq_one_letter_code
_entity_poly.pdbx_strand_id
1 'polypeptide(L)'
;MSDLNLGNSLFKGYNDKHGLIICGYEWGWSKADEAAYVAGEYKLPENKIDHTFANKSLYFGEQAKKWRYDNTIKIWFEMWGHPLDENGLGGAFEKSLVQTNWAATQGNTIDNPDKFTQPEHIDNFLYHIEKLRPKVILFMGSRLADFLNNQNVLPRFEQLVGKQTKPLETVQKEFDGTRFNVKFQSFEDCEVVCFPHPSASRGLSYDYIALFAPEMNRILSDFKTTRGFK
;
A
#
# COMPACT_ATOMS: atom_id res chain seq x y z
N MET A 1 -4.37 -22.58 -6.38
CA MET A 1 -3.45 -21.46 -6.09
C MET A 1 -4.26 -20.19 -6.27
N SER A 2 -4.40 -19.46 -5.17
CA SER A 2 -5.37 -18.40 -4.90
C SER A 2 -5.16 -17.17 -5.77
N ASP A 3 -6.26 -16.58 -6.24
CA ASP A 3 -6.25 -15.26 -6.85
C ASP A 3 -5.51 -14.25 -5.97
N LEU A 4 -4.76 -13.35 -6.62
CA LEU A 4 -4.11 -12.25 -5.93
C LEU A 4 -5.18 -11.40 -5.24
N ASN A 5 -5.01 -11.18 -3.94
CA ASN A 5 -5.96 -10.46 -3.11
C ASN A 5 -5.75 -8.93 -3.27
N LEU A 6 -6.19 -8.38 -4.40
CA LEU A 6 -5.89 -7.01 -4.82
C LEU A 6 -7.08 -6.07 -4.68
N GLY A 7 -6.82 -4.83 -4.29
CA GLY A 7 -7.81 -3.76 -4.14
C GLY A 7 -8.09 -2.97 -5.42
N ASN A 8 -7.39 -3.26 -6.53
CA ASN A 8 -7.61 -2.64 -7.83
C ASN A 8 -7.17 -3.56 -8.99
N SER A 9 -7.48 -3.18 -10.22
CA SER A 9 -7.19 -3.97 -11.42
C SER A 9 -5.69 -4.11 -11.70
N LEU A 10 -5.32 -5.22 -12.34
CA LEU A 10 -4.01 -5.41 -12.96
C LEU A 10 -4.02 -4.92 -14.41
N PHE A 11 -3.00 -4.17 -14.78
CA PHE A 11 -2.78 -3.64 -16.12
C PHE A 11 -1.46 -4.20 -16.65
N LYS A 12 -1.55 -4.93 -17.76
CA LYS A 12 -0.39 -5.56 -18.40
C LYS A 12 0.67 -4.53 -18.79
N GLY A 13 1.92 -4.76 -18.37
CA GLY A 13 3.04 -3.84 -18.58
C GLY A 13 3.13 -2.69 -17.57
N TYR A 14 2.23 -2.64 -16.57
CA TYR A 14 2.22 -1.61 -15.54
C TYR A 14 2.42 -2.23 -14.15
N ASN A 15 1.35 -2.62 -13.46
CA ASN A 15 1.39 -3.20 -12.11
C ASN A 15 1.35 -4.74 -12.08
N ASP A 16 1.22 -5.41 -13.23
CA ASP A 16 1.32 -6.87 -13.34
C ASP A 16 2.72 -7.38 -12.98
N LYS A 17 3.75 -6.55 -13.22
CA LYS A 17 5.11 -6.70 -12.68
C LYS A 17 5.77 -5.35 -12.41
N HIS A 18 6.69 -5.31 -11.46
CA HIS A 18 7.59 -4.17 -11.21
C HIS A 18 6.87 -2.88 -10.81
N GLY A 19 5.62 -2.96 -10.37
CA GLY A 19 4.82 -1.81 -9.95
C GLY A 19 5.17 -1.30 -8.56
N LEU A 20 4.33 -0.40 -8.06
CA LEU A 20 4.34 0.06 -6.67
C LEU A 20 3.21 -0.62 -5.91
N ILE A 21 3.54 -1.30 -4.80
CA ILE A 21 2.56 -1.91 -3.90
C ILE A 21 2.24 -0.95 -2.76
N ILE A 22 0.95 -0.76 -2.47
CA ILE A 22 0.44 -0.18 -1.22
C ILE A 22 -0.09 -1.34 -0.38
N CYS A 23 0.54 -1.65 0.74
CA CYS A 23 0.25 -2.83 1.55
C CYS A 23 -0.17 -2.44 2.96
N GLY A 24 -1.41 -2.76 3.34
CA GLY A 24 -1.92 -2.66 4.70
C GLY A 24 -1.79 -3.98 5.47
N TYR A 25 -2.40 -4.04 6.66
CA TYR A 25 -2.41 -5.25 7.47
C TYR A 25 -3.36 -6.32 6.92
N GLU A 26 -4.62 -5.96 6.72
CA GLU A 26 -5.69 -6.84 6.24
C GLU A 26 -6.84 -5.98 5.68
N TRP A 27 -7.79 -6.60 4.97
CA TRP A 27 -8.94 -5.84 4.48
C TRP A 27 -9.86 -5.48 5.63
N GLY A 28 -10.44 -4.30 5.60
CA GLY A 28 -11.39 -3.88 6.61
C GLY A 28 -12.39 -2.92 6.00
N TRP A 29 -13.67 -3.24 6.13
CA TRP A 29 -14.73 -2.30 5.85
C TRP A 29 -14.87 -1.36 7.05
N SER A 30 -15.20 -0.09 6.79
CA SER A 30 -15.73 0.71 7.89
C SER A 30 -17.08 0.12 8.30
N LYS A 31 -17.44 0.26 9.59
CA LYS A 31 -18.75 -0.22 10.08
C LYS A 31 -19.93 0.36 9.27
N ALA A 32 -19.78 1.60 8.79
CA ALA A 32 -20.78 2.25 7.96
C ALA A 32 -20.86 1.62 6.57
N ASP A 33 -19.73 1.34 5.92
CA ASP A 33 -19.71 0.71 4.60
C ASP A 33 -20.26 -0.72 4.65
N GLU A 34 -19.92 -1.47 5.70
CA GLU A 34 -20.43 -2.82 5.92
C GLU A 34 -21.94 -2.81 6.09
N ALA A 35 -22.46 -1.89 6.92
CA ALA A 35 -23.89 -1.72 7.11
C ALA A 35 -24.61 -1.31 5.81
N ALA A 36 -24.05 -0.36 5.05
CA ALA A 36 -24.62 0.10 3.78
C ALA A 36 -24.67 -1.03 2.72
N TYR A 37 -23.63 -1.87 2.66
CA TYR A 37 -23.61 -3.02 1.76
C TYR A 37 -24.60 -4.10 2.17
N VAL A 38 -24.69 -4.43 3.47
CA VAL A 38 -25.68 -5.37 4.01
C VAL A 38 -27.11 -4.85 3.79
N ALA A 39 -27.33 -3.54 3.90
CA ALA A 39 -28.62 -2.91 3.63
C ALA A 39 -28.94 -2.79 2.12
N GLY A 40 -28.00 -3.13 1.23
CA GLY A 40 -28.18 -3.05 -0.22
C GLY A 40 -28.23 -1.62 -0.75
N GLU A 41 -27.72 -0.64 0.00
CA GLU A 41 -27.70 0.78 -0.36
C GLU A 41 -26.79 1.08 -1.56
N TYR A 42 -25.88 0.16 -1.87
CA TYR A 42 -25.15 0.15 -3.12
C TYR A 42 -24.86 -1.28 -3.59
N LYS A 43 -24.73 -1.43 -4.91
CA LYS A 43 -24.42 -2.71 -5.56
C LYS A 43 -23.17 -2.55 -6.39
N LEU A 44 -22.32 -3.57 -6.36
CA LEU A 44 -21.22 -3.65 -7.29
C LEU A 44 -21.76 -3.91 -8.71
N PRO A 45 -21.10 -3.38 -9.75
CA PRO A 45 -21.42 -3.70 -11.13
C PRO A 45 -21.40 -5.21 -11.37
N GLU A 46 -22.31 -5.73 -12.21
CA GLU A 46 -22.36 -7.16 -12.56
C GLU A 46 -21.07 -7.62 -13.26
N ASN A 47 -20.50 -6.75 -14.09
CA ASN A 47 -19.24 -6.99 -14.77
C ASN A 47 -18.12 -6.25 -14.05
N LYS A 48 -16.95 -6.88 -13.93
CA LYS A 48 -15.76 -6.23 -13.40
C LYS A 48 -15.40 -5.03 -14.28
N ILE A 49 -15.34 -3.85 -13.66
CA ILE A 49 -14.89 -2.61 -14.30
C ILE A 49 -13.45 -2.35 -13.86
N ASP A 50 -12.59 -2.11 -14.85
CA ASP A 50 -11.21 -1.75 -14.55
C ASP A 50 -11.13 -0.43 -13.80
N HIS A 51 -10.30 -0.43 -12.76
CA HIS A 51 -10.10 0.72 -11.89
C HIS A 51 -8.68 0.70 -11.31
N THR A 52 -8.14 1.88 -11.05
CA THR A 52 -6.85 2.06 -10.36
C THR A 52 -7.06 2.33 -8.88
N PHE A 53 -5.98 2.33 -8.10
CA PHE A 53 -6.02 2.83 -6.73
C PHE A 53 -6.48 4.31 -6.68
N ALA A 54 -6.06 5.12 -7.65
CA ALA A 54 -6.41 6.54 -7.71
C ALA A 54 -7.92 6.76 -7.91
N ASN A 55 -8.57 5.92 -8.72
CA ASN A 55 -10.01 6.03 -8.98
C ASN A 55 -10.74 4.69 -8.87
N LYS A 56 -11.06 4.33 -7.63
CA LYS A 56 -11.92 3.17 -7.32
C LYS A 56 -13.40 3.40 -7.59
N SER A 57 -13.83 4.66 -7.78
CA SER A 57 -15.24 4.99 -8.00
C SER A 57 -15.81 4.41 -9.29
N LEU A 58 -14.96 4.07 -10.27
CA LEU A 58 -15.35 3.36 -11.48
C LEU A 58 -16.01 2.00 -11.20
N TYR A 59 -15.58 1.32 -10.13
CA TYR A 59 -16.11 0.01 -9.75
C TYR A 59 -17.01 0.07 -8.51
N PHE A 60 -16.63 0.86 -7.51
CA PHE A 60 -17.34 0.94 -6.22
C PHE A 60 -18.32 2.12 -6.13
N GLY A 61 -18.44 2.94 -7.18
CA GLY A 61 -19.28 4.13 -7.20
C GLY A 61 -18.78 5.27 -6.30
N GLU A 62 -19.60 6.29 -6.12
CA GLU A 62 -19.27 7.51 -5.37
C GLU A 62 -18.91 7.26 -3.90
N GLN A 63 -19.33 6.13 -3.32
CA GLN A 63 -18.95 5.74 -1.96
C GLN A 63 -17.44 5.60 -1.78
N ALA A 64 -16.72 5.12 -2.80
CA ALA A 64 -15.26 4.98 -2.71
C ALA A 64 -14.55 6.33 -2.49
N LYS A 65 -15.16 7.45 -2.94
CA LYS A 65 -14.62 8.79 -2.71
C LYS A 65 -14.68 9.24 -1.25
N LYS A 66 -15.38 8.50 -0.39
CA LYS A 66 -15.45 8.77 1.05
C LYS A 66 -14.47 7.94 1.87
N TRP A 67 -13.75 7.00 1.25
CA TRP A 67 -12.85 6.10 1.97
C TRP A 67 -11.63 6.85 2.49
N ARG A 68 -11.62 7.07 3.81
CA ARG A 68 -10.57 7.81 4.51
C ARG A 68 -9.18 7.25 4.25
N TYR A 69 -9.03 5.92 4.23
CA TYR A 69 -7.74 5.27 3.97
C TYR A 69 -7.16 5.70 2.62
N ASP A 70 -7.94 5.53 1.54
CA ASP A 70 -7.52 5.86 0.18
C ASP A 70 -7.26 7.35 0.02
N ASN A 71 -8.19 8.19 0.49
CA ASN A 71 -8.06 9.65 0.40
C ASN A 71 -6.83 10.20 1.13
N THR A 72 -6.52 9.67 2.32
CA THR A 72 -5.31 10.07 3.05
C THR A 72 -4.05 9.74 2.24
N ILE A 73 -3.97 8.54 1.64
CA ILE A 73 -2.81 8.15 0.85
C ILE A 73 -2.69 9.01 -0.42
N LYS A 74 -3.81 9.33 -1.10
CA LYS A 74 -3.81 10.24 -2.25
C LYS A 74 -3.24 11.62 -1.89
N ILE A 75 -3.63 12.17 -0.74
CA ILE A 75 -3.07 13.41 -0.20
C ILE A 75 -1.57 13.28 0.08
N TRP A 76 -1.10 12.14 0.60
CA TRP A 76 0.33 11.93 0.81
C TRP A 76 1.12 11.94 -0.49
N PHE A 77 0.62 11.29 -1.54
CA PHE A 77 1.22 11.35 -2.88
C PHE A 77 1.33 12.79 -3.41
N GLU A 78 0.29 13.61 -3.21
CA GLU A 78 0.34 15.04 -3.53
C GLU A 78 1.43 15.79 -2.75
N MET A 79 1.51 15.58 -1.43
CA MET A 79 2.53 16.20 -0.57
C MET A 79 3.95 15.79 -0.96
N TRP A 80 4.13 14.59 -1.50
CA TRP A 80 5.42 14.11 -2.01
C TRP A 80 5.74 14.59 -3.44
N GLY A 81 4.89 15.45 -4.03
CA GLY A 81 5.08 16.00 -5.37
C GLY A 81 4.69 15.05 -6.50
N HIS A 82 3.89 14.01 -6.21
CA HIS A 82 3.42 13.02 -7.18
C HIS A 82 1.90 12.81 -7.08
N PRO A 83 1.08 13.85 -7.26
CA PRO A 83 -0.37 13.74 -7.17
C PRO A 83 -0.90 12.65 -8.11
N LEU A 84 -1.91 11.91 -7.65
CA LEU A 84 -2.53 10.84 -8.43
C LEU A 84 -3.67 11.39 -9.30
N ASP A 85 -3.68 11.02 -10.58
CA ASP A 85 -4.75 11.41 -11.51
C ASP A 85 -6.00 10.53 -11.34
N GLU A 86 -7.08 11.11 -10.81
CA GLU A 86 -8.35 10.41 -10.62
C GLU A 86 -9.24 10.39 -11.88
N ASN A 87 -8.84 11.03 -12.97
CA ASN A 87 -9.65 11.07 -14.19
C ASN A 87 -9.61 9.73 -14.93
N GLY A 88 -10.75 9.04 -14.98
CA GLY A 88 -10.84 7.70 -15.57
C GLY A 88 -9.85 6.74 -14.90
N LEU A 89 -8.96 6.13 -15.68
CA LEU A 89 -7.90 5.23 -15.17
C LEU A 89 -6.59 5.96 -14.81
N GLY A 90 -6.51 7.28 -14.96
CA GLY A 90 -5.27 8.03 -14.84
C GLY A 90 -4.22 7.64 -15.90
N GLY A 91 -2.97 7.99 -15.62
CA GLY A 91 -1.82 7.77 -16.47
C GLY A 91 -1.13 6.41 -16.24
N ALA A 92 0.11 6.31 -16.76
CA ALA A 92 0.95 5.13 -16.58
C ALA A 92 1.31 4.91 -15.10
N PHE A 93 1.47 6.00 -14.36
CA PHE A 93 1.79 5.93 -12.94
C PHE A 93 0.65 5.31 -12.14
N GLU A 94 -0.59 5.79 -12.27
CA GLU A 94 -1.75 5.26 -11.53
C GLU A 94 -2.01 3.78 -11.84
N LYS A 95 -1.83 3.38 -13.11
CA LYS A 95 -1.91 1.97 -13.54
C LYS A 95 -0.78 1.10 -13.00
N SER A 96 0.31 1.69 -12.54
CA SER A 96 1.45 0.99 -11.94
C SER A 96 1.29 0.75 -10.42
N LEU A 97 0.28 1.37 -9.80
CA LEU A 97 -0.04 1.16 -8.39
C LEU A 97 -0.94 -0.07 -8.23
N VAL A 98 -0.69 -0.84 -7.18
CA VAL A 98 -1.58 -1.90 -6.74
C VAL A 98 -1.69 -1.92 -5.22
N GLN A 99 -2.93 -1.97 -4.73
CA GLN A 99 -3.20 -2.15 -3.31
C GLN A 99 -3.37 -3.63 -2.99
N THR A 100 -2.77 -4.06 -1.90
CA THR A 100 -2.95 -5.39 -1.31
C THR A 100 -2.86 -5.28 0.22
N ASN A 101 -2.90 -6.42 0.91
CA ASN A 101 -2.62 -6.52 2.34
C ASN A 101 -1.70 -7.69 2.66
N TRP A 102 -1.05 -7.59 3.82
CA TRP A 102 -0.20 -8.63 4.36
C TRP A 102 -0.97 -9.92 4.62
N ALA A 103 -2.03 -9.86 5.42
CA ALA A 103 -2.86 -11.02 5.73
C ALA A 103 -3.98 -11.22 4.68
N ALA A 104 -4.36 -12.48 4.48
CA ALA A 104 -5.46 -12.87 3.59
C ALA A 104 -6.84 -12.76 4.26
N THR A 105 -6.93 -12.08 5.41
CA THR A 105 -8.13 -11.99 6.25
C THR A 105 -8.86 -10.67 6.05
N GLN A 106 -10.06 -10.59 6.63
CA GLN A 106 -10.80 -9.33 6.79
C GLN A 106 -11.04 -9.06 8.28
N GLY A 107 -10.72 -7.85 8.73
CA GLY A 107 -10.91 -7.38 10.10
C GLY A 107 -10.87 -5.86 10.17
N ASN A 108 -11.80 -5.26 10.91
CA ASN A 108 -11.83 -3.81 11.14
C ASN A 108 -10.95 -3.38 12.34
N THR A 109 -10.41 -4.35 13.09
CA THR A 109 -9.46 -4.17 14.20
C THR A 109 -8.39 -5.25 14.18
N ILE A 110 -7.21 -4.91 14.72
CA ILE A 110 -6.11 -5.86 14.90
C ILE A 110 -6.19 -6.42 16.33
N ASP A 111 -6.91 -7.52 16.50
CA ASP A 111 -7.11 -8.13 17.83
C ASP A 111 -6.02 -9.15 18.19
N ASN A 112 -5.41 -9.77 17.17
CA ASN A 112 -4.31 -10.72 17.34
C ASN A 112 -3.14 -10.35 16.39
N PRO A 113 -2.14 -9.61 16.86
CA PRO A 113 -0.99 -9.26 16.03
C PRO A 113 -0.08 -10.44 15.66
N ASP A 114 -0.12 -11.53 16.42
CA ASP A 114 0.75 -12.69 16.16
C ASP A 114 0.30 -13.48 14.92
N LYS A 115 -0.93 -13.25 14.44
CA LYS A 115 -1.40 -13.84 13.19
C LYS A 115 -0.51 -13.46 12.01
N PHE A 116 0.02 -12.24 11.98
CA PHE A 116 0.79 -11.75 10.82
C PHE A 116 2.11 -12.49 10.61
N THR A 117 2.59 -13.23 11.60
CA THR A 117 3.78 -14.10 11.48
C THR A 117 3.42 -15.57 11.32
N GLN A 118 2.14 -15.92 11.16
CA GLN A 118 1.70 -17.28 10.84
C GLN A 118 1.95 -17.60 9.36
N PRO A 119 2.25 -18.87 9.01
CA PRO A 119 2.62 -19.27 7.65
C PRO A 119 1.63 -18.81 6.58
N GLU A 120 0.33 -18.94 6.81
CA GLU A 120 -0.71 -18.57 5.82
C GLU A 120 -0.69 -17.09 5.41
N HIS A 121 -0.40 -16.18 6.34
CA HIS A 121 -0.36 -14.75 6.07
C HIS A 121 0.98 -14.33 5.49
N ILE A 122 2.08 -14.93 5.97
CA ILE A 122 3.40 -14.76 5.35
C ILE A 122 3.36 -15.22 3.89
N ASP A 123 2.78 -16.39 3.63
CA ASP A 123 2.70 -16.97 2.29
C ASP A 123 1.80 -16.15 1.36
N ASN A 124 0.70 -15.57 1.86
CA ASN A 124 -0.10 -14.61 1.09
C ASN A 124 0.74 -13.40 0.64
N PHE A 125 1.45 -12.75 1.56
CA PHE A 125 2.31 -11.62 1.23
C PHE A 125 3.40 -12.02 0.23
N LEU A 126 4.16 -13.08 0.52
CA LEU A 126 5.26 -13.53 -0.35
C LEU A 126 4.77 -13.99 -1.73
N TYR A 127 3.56 -14.55 -1.83
CA TYR A 127 2.94 -14.87 -3.11
C TYR A 127 2.68 -13.61 -3.94
N HIS A 128 2.22 -12.51 -3.33
CA HIS A 128 2.09 -11.23 -4.04
C HIS A 128 3.45 -10.72 -4.52
N ILE A 129 4.49 -10.80 -3.69
CA ILE A 129 5.85 -10.39 -4.07
C ILE A 129 6.38 -11.22 -5.23
N GLU A 130 6.18 -12.55 -5.20
CA GLU A 130 6.62 -13.46 -6.26
C GLU A 130 5.98 -13.13 -7.61
N LYS A 131 4.67 -12.84 -7.62
CA LYS A 131 3.91 -12.56 -8.85
C LYS A 131 4.13 -11.15 -9.37
N LEU A 132 4.08 -10.15 -8.49
CA LEU A 132 4.10 -8.74 -8.85
C LEU A 132 5.51 -8.16 -8.92
N ARG A 133 6.50 -8.78 -8.28
CA ARG A 133 7.91 -8.35 -8.25
C ARG A 133 8.07 -6.83 -8.15
N PRO A 134 7.47 -6.20 -7.12
CA PRO A 134 7.38 -4.74 -7.02
C PRO A 134 8.77 -4.09 -7.00
N LYS A 135 8.85 -2.86 -7.51
CA LYS A 135 10.05 -2.02 -7.36
C LYS A 135 9.97 -1.13 -6.11
N VAL A 136 8.75 -0.85 -5.64
CA VAL A 136 8.50 -0.07 -4.42
C VAL A 136 7.36 -0.72 -3.64
N ILE A 137 7.50 -0.83 -2.33
CA ILE A 137 6.45 -1.22 -1.40
C ILE A 137 6.26 -0.12 -0.37
N LEU A 138 5.04 0.40 -0.27
CA LEU A 138 4.61 1.30 0.79
C LEU A 138 3.78 0.49 1.80
N PHE A 139 4.36 0.23 2.97
CA PHE A 139 3.64 -0.34 4.09
C PHE A 139 2.86 0.74 4.84
N MET A 140 1.56 0.50 5.00
CA MET A 140 0.63 1.38 5.69
C MET A 140 0.29 0.79 7.07
N GLY A 141 1.25 0.85 7.99
CA GLY A 141 1.18 0.22 9.30
C GLY A 141 2.55 -0.01 9.93
N SER A 142 2.79 0.59 11.10
CA SER A 142 4.12 0.70 11.71
C SER A 142 4.86 -0.62 12.03
N ARG A 143 4.13 -1.75 12.13
CA ARG A 143 4.67 -3.08 12.44
C ARG A 143 4.97 -3.92 11.21
N LEU A 144 4.49 -3.54 10.02
CA LEU A 144 4.67 -4.33 8.80
C LEU A 144 6.16 -4.51 8.44
N ALA A 145 6.98 -3.47 8.66
CA ALA A 145 8.43 -3.61 8.51
C ALA A 145 9.04 -4.59 9.53
N ASP A 146 8.50 -4.70 10.73
CA ASP A 146 8.99 -5.65 11.74
C ASP A 146 8.63 -7.08 11.35
N PHE A 147 7.44 -7.28 10.75
CA PHE A 147 7.05 -8.56 10.19
C PHE A 147 7.91 -8.95 8.99
N LEU A 148 8.23 -8.01 8.10
CA LEU A 148 9.16 -8.23 7.00
C LEU A 148 10.54 -8.68 7.49
N ASN A 149 11.04 -8.04 8.55
CA ASN A 149 12.36 -8.33 9.12
C ASN A 149 12.37 -9.52 10.10
N ASN A 150 11.25 -10.25 10.22
CA ASN A 150 11.21 -11.49 10.97
C ASN A 150 12.09 -12.56 10.30
N GLN A 151 12.77 -13.39 11.11
CA GLN A 151 13.67 -14.45 10.64
C GLN A 151 13.00 -15.46 9.68
N ASN A 152 11.67 -15.63 9.76
CA ASN A 152 10.91 -16.53 8.91
C ASN A 152 10.48 -15.89 7.58
N VAL A 153 10.62 -14.56 7.44
CA VAL A 153 10.13 -13.79 6.29
C VAL A 153 11.28 -13.21 5.49
N LEU A 154 12.20 -12.48 6.14
CA LEU A 154 13.26 -11.74 5.47
C LEU A 154 14.08 -12.61 4.51
N PRO A 155 14.56 -13.82 4.89
CA PRO A 155 15.34 -14.64 3.97
C PRO A 155 14.57 -15.06 2.71
N ARG A 156 13.27 -15.30 2.84
CA ARG A 156 12.39 -15.67 1.72
C ARG A 156 12.09 -14.46 0.84
N PHE A 157 11.90 -13.29 1.44
CA PHE A 157 11.72 -12.04 0.72
C PHE A 157 12.98 -11.68 -0.09
N GLU A 158 14.17 -11.78 0.50
CA GLU A 158 15.44 -11.55 -0.21
C GLU A 158 15.66 -12.49 -1.40
N GLN A 159 15.14 -13.72 -1.35
CA GLN A 159 15.19 -14.63 -2.50
C GLN A 159 14.37 -14.11 -3.69
N LEU A 160 13.37 -13.26 -3.44
CA LEU A 160 12.45 -12.73 -4.45
C LEU A 160 12.87 -11.36 -4.99
N VAL A 161 13.43 -10.50 -4.13
CA VAL A 161 13.78 -9.10 -4.47
C VAL A 161 15.27 -8.78 -4.38
N GLY A 162 16.09 -9.81 -4.18
CA GLY A 162 17.54 -9.66 -3.99
C GLY A 162 17.94 -9.26 -2.58
N LYS A 163 19.25 -9.15 -2.36
CA LYS A 163 19.85 -8.93 -1.04
C LYS A 163 19.55 -7.54 -0.50
N GLN A 164 19.46 -7.42 0.82
CA GLN A 164 19.37 -6.13 1.47
C GLN A 164 20.61 -5.29 1.15
N THR A 165 20.40 -4.12 0.55
CA THR A 165 21.45 -3.14 0.22
C THR A 165 21.55 -2.03 1.26
N LYS A 166 20.44 -1.73 1.95
CA LYS A 166 20.42 -0.83 3.11
C LYS A 166 19.59 -1.45 4.25
N PRO A 167 20.13 -1.53 5.48
CA PRO A 167 19.39 -2.04 6.61
C PRO A 167 18.17 -1.18 6.94
N LEU A 168 17.24 -1.76 7.69
CA LEU A 168 16.06 -1.06 8.18
C LEU A 168 16.50 0.16 9.02
N GLU A 169 16.24 1.34 8.50
CA GLU A 169 16.45 2.61 9.16
C GLU A 169 15.11 3.10 9.73
N THR A 170 15.10 3.50 11.00
CA THR A 170 13.92 4.14 11.62
C THR A 170 14.16 5.63 11.75
N VAL A 171 13.35 6.42 11.04
CA VAL A 171 13.44 7.87 11.02
C VAL A 171 12.24 8.48 11.74
N GLN A 172 12.52 9.39 12.65
CA GLN A 172 11.51 10.24 13.30
C GLN A 172 11.97 11.69 13.16
N LYS A 173 11.17 12.53 12.51
CA LYS A 173 11.50 13.95 12.30
C LYS A 173 10.99 14.82 13.46
N GLU A 174 11.69 15.92 13.71
CA GLU A 174 11.24 16.95 14.65
C GLU A 174 9.93 17.58 14.18
N PHE A 175 8.97 17.70 15.10
CA PHE A 175 7.65 18.27 14.82
C PHE A 175 6.98 18.71 16.11
N ASP A 176 6.23 19.81 16.05
CA ASP A 176 5.39 20.29 17.15
C ASP A 176 4.03 19.58 17.10
N GLY A 177 3.98 18.39 17.68
CA GLY A 177 2.82 17.51 17.64
C GLY A 177 3.20 16.05 17.88
N THR A 178 2.28 15.12 17.58
CA THR A 178 2.57 13.69 17.67
C THR A 178 3.54 13.28 16.57
N ARG A 179 4.65 12.64 16.96
CA ARG A 179 5.69 12.15 16.07
C ARG A 179 5.51 10.66 15.84
N PHE A 180 5.90 10.20 14.66
CA PHE A 180 5.78 8.81 14.27
C PHE A 180 7.05 8.32 13.60
N ASN A 181 7.33 7.04 13.78
CA ASN A 181 8.44 6.40 13.09
C ASN A 181 8.01 6.09 11.65
N VAL A 182 8.83 6.53 10.70
CA VAL A 182 8.81 6.08 9.30
C VAL A 182 10.06 5.23 9.10
N LYS A 183 9.90 4.04 8.52
CA LYS A 183 11.03 3.12 8.33
C LYS A 183 11.36 2.97 6.86
N PHE A 184 12.65 2.95 6.53
CA PHE A 184 13.17 2.79 5.18
C PHE A 184 14.07 1.56 5.12
N GLN A 185 13.96 0.78 4.05
CA GLN A 185 14.81 -0.38 3.81
C GLN A 185 14.95 -0.60 2.30
N SER A 186 16.15 -0.93 1.85
CA SER A 186 16.44 -1.12 0.42
C SER A 186 16.99 -2.52 0.15
N PHE A 187 16.58 -3.07 -0.98
CA PHE A 187 17.02 -4.35 -1.53
C PHE A 187 17.52 -4.12 -2.96
N GLU A 188 18.19 -5.09 -3.56
CA GLU A 188 18.72 -4.96 -4.93
C GLU A 188 17.64 -4.60 -5.96
N ASP A 189 16.44 -5.17 -5.84
CA ASP A 189 15.34 -4.96 -6.78
C ASP A 189 14.13 -4.22 -6.20
N CYS A 190 14.12 -3.84 -4.92
CA CYS A 190 12.95 -3.25 -4.27
C CYS A 190 13.30 -2.23 -3.18
N GLU A 191 12.60 -1.11 -3.17
CA GLU A 191 12.57 -0.14 -2.06
C GLU A 191 11.35 -0.40 -1.17
N VAL A 192 11.53 -0.35 0.15
CA VAL A 192 10.46 -0.51 1.14
C VAL A 192 10.40 0.71 2.04
N VAL A 193 9.22 1.32 2.13
CA VAL A 193 8.95 2.43 3.06
C VAL A 193 7.74 2.09 3.91
N CYS A 194 7.86 2.26 5.21
CA CYS A 194 6.81 1.94 6.17
C CYS A 194 6.34 3.18 6.90
N PHE A 195 5.08 3.55 6.67
CA PHE A 195 4.40 4.65 7.31
C PHE A 195 3.46 4.15 8.43
N PRO A 196 3.03 5.05 9.34
CA PRO A 196 1.88 4.82 10.21
C PRO A 196 0.61 4.50 9.42
N HIS A 197 -0.40 3.93 10.07
CA HIS A 197 -1.65 3.59 9.39
C HIS A 197 -2.47 4.86 9.07
N PRO A 198 -2.84 5.11 7.80
CA PRO A 198 -3.39 6.40 7.36
C PRO A 198 -4.76 6.76 7.96
N SER A 199 -5.53 5.77 8.42
CA SER A 199 -6.86 5.99 9.01
C SER A 199 -6.96 5.71 10.52
N ALA A 200 -5.95 5.06 11.12
CA ALA A 200 -6.05 4.54 12.50
C ALA A 200 -5.01 5.16 13.47
N SER A 201 -3.99 5.85 12.95
CA SER A 201 -2.98 6.51 13.78
C SER A 201 -3.53 7.79 14.41
N ARG A 202 -3.86 7.71 15.70
CA ARG A 202 -4.33 8.85 16.50
C ARG A 202 -3.26 9.93 16.57
N GLY A 203 -3.59 11.15 16.16
CA GLY A 203 -2.69 12.31 16.19
C GLY A 203 -1.77 12.44 14.97
N LEU A 204 -1.90 11.59 13.96
CA LEU A 204 -1.12 11.71 12.72
C LEU A 204 -1.53 12.96 11.93
N SER A 205 -0.63 13.95 11.90
CA SER A 205 -0.79 15.15 11.09
C SER A 205 -0.28 14.93 9.67
N TYR A 206 -0.94 15.56 8.71
CA TYR A 206 -0.45 15.66 7.33
C TYR A 206 0.87 16.43 7.24
N ASP A 207 1.03 17.49 8.03
CA ASP A 207 2.27 18.26 8.07
C ASP A 207 3.45 17.39 8.52
N TYR A 208 3.21 16.44 9.43
CA TYR A 208 4.22 15.48 9.84
C TYR A 208 4.66 14.58 8.69
N ILE A 209 3.70 14.07 7.91
CA ILE A 209 3.98 13.23 6.74
C ILE A 209 4.69 14.02 5.64
N ALA A 210 4.33 15.29 5.45
CA ALA A 210 4.95 16.18 4.49
C ALA A 210 6.45 16.41 4.77
N LEU A 211 6.91 16.28 6.02
CA LEU A 211 8.34 16.34 6.35
C LEU A 211 9.16 15.27 5.61
N PHE A 212 8.55 14.15 5.21
CA PHE A 212 9.19 13.05 4.47
C PHE A 212 9.11 13.21 2.94
N ALA A 213 8.62 14.35 2.43
CA ALA A 213 8.55 14.61 1.01
C ALA A 213 9.91 14.52 0.28
N PRO A 214 11.05 14.97 0.83
CA PRO A 214 12.33 14.83 0.14
C PRO A 214 12.70 13.37 -0.16
N GLU A 215 12.54 12.48 0.82
CA GLU A 215 12.83 11.05 0.66
C GLU A 215 11.85 10.39 -0.31
N MET A 216 10.56 10.67 -0.15
CA MET A 216 9.51 10.07 -0.97
C MET A 216 9.53 10.58 -2.42
N ASN A 217 9.79 11.87 -2.63
CA ASN A 217 9.93 12.43 -3.96
C ASN A 217 11.09 11.76 -4.71
N ARG A 218 12.23 11.55 -4.05
CA ARG A 218 13.36 10.82 -4.65
C ARG A 218 12.96 9.40 -5.04
N ILE A 219 12.39 8.62 -4.10
CA ILE A 219 12.00 7.22 -4.35
C ILE A 219 10.99 7.11 -5.49
N LEU A 220 9.96 7.97 -5.49
CA LEU A 220 8.90 7.94 -6.51
C LEU A 220 9.39 8.47 -7.85
N SER A 221 10.28 9.47 -7.89
CA SER A 221 10.90 9.95 -9.12
C SER A 221 11.83 8.90 -9.73
N ASP A 222 12.66 8.23 -8.92
CA ASP A 222 13.52 7.13 -9.35
C ASP A 222 12.69 5.97 -9.93
N PHE A 223 11.57 5.63 -9.26
CA PHE A 223 10.61 4.64 -9.75
C PHE A 223 10.00 5.04 -11.10
N LYS A 224 9.46 6.26 -11.23
CA LYS A 224 8.87 6.76 -12.49
C LYS A 224 9.90 6.75 -13.62
N THR A 225 11.13 7.20 -13.33
CA THR A 225 12.24 7.24 -14.30
C THR A 225 12.59 5.83 -14.77
N THR A 226 12.79 4.89 -13.85
CA THR A 226 13.11 3.48 -14.17
C THR A 226 12.02 2.82 -15.01
N ARG A 227 10.76 3.21 -14.78
CA ARG A 227 9.61 2.70 -15.52
C ARG A 227 9.31 3.45 -16.83
N GLY A 228 10.01 4.54 -17.12
CA GLY A 228 9.76 5.38 -18.29
C GLY A 228 8.42 6.12 -18.24
N PHE A 229 7.90 6.39 -17.04
CA PHE A 229 6.72 7.21 -16.85
C PHE A 229 7.10 8.69 -16.97
N LYS A 230 6.35 9.45 -17.75
CA LYS A 230 6.52 10.91 -17.87
C LYS A 230 5.81 11.62 -16.74
#